data_AF-A0A520QZY5-F1
#
_entry.id   AF-A0A520QZY5-F1
#
_cell.length_a   1.000
_cell.length_b   1.000
_cell.length_c   1.000
_cell.angle_alpha   90.00
_cell.angle_beta   90.00
_cell.angle_gamma   90.00
#
_symmetry.space_group_name_H-M   'P 1'
#
loop_
_entity.id
_entity.type
_entity.pdbx_description
1 polymer ?
#
loop_
_entity_poly.entity_id
_entity_poly.type
_entity_poly.pdbx_seq_one_letter_code
_entity_poly.pdbx_strand_id
1 'polypeptide(L)'
;MYEKHVAFVRIVNARWRLLWVAVLAIGLLPGVARADAVALLSVDGRAAPERLEEVESTMGAILREQGHRLVSPAADVSHPPSSAEMEAAAGSALYVVAAEVEPLRGQYRLHIHVYYRPAGRMEDLVVTVLEAEERERLADILASMVRREGIGEDALRLTGEEDPDEAARRAEEERLRREEEERRAREESEAAQREEEERLRAEAAEAARIEEEEAARRAAEAEQEAETAWEGRHRYGADGPWMIQGRVGGRVAVLLGGLPNPTASGQGGLFDVGVRVGRSFEGLEGFELRGGVDFATGIYTGLALHVGAAWLGSFFVEPIYIGGEAEVGAVFTLTGARDVGFSGHLSALVAWRPTERFYLEASLPEIGLVTPGAGALTIGASLRAGYRF
;
A
#
# COMPACT_ATOMS: atom_id res chain seq x y z
N MET A 1 -10.40 -17.41 -83.32
CA MET A 1 -9.89 -18.80 -83.41
C MET A 1 -8.54 -18.91 -82.67
N TYR A 2 -8.49 -18.50 -81.40
CA TYR A 2 -7.24 -18.36 -80.62
C TYR A 2 -7.29 -19.03 -79.23
N GLU A 3 -8.30 -19.87 -78.96
CA GLU A 3 -8.43 -20.57 -77.67
C GLU A 3 -8.09 -22.07 -77.73
N LYS A 4 -7.97 -22.67 -78.92
CA LYS A 4 -7.73 -24.12 -79.03
C LYS A 4 -6.27 -24.55 -78.94
N HIS A 5 -5.29 -23.64 -78.99
CA HIS A 5 -3.87 -24.00 -78.93
C HIS A 5 -3.25 -23.94 -77.53
N VAL A 6 -3.83 -23.21 -76.58
CA VAL A 6 -3.28 -23.13 -75.21
C VAL A 6 -3.63 -24.36 -74.36
N ALA A 7 -4.77 -25.01 -74.63
CA ALA A 7 -5.19 -26.21 -73.90
C ALA A 7 -4.32 -27.45 -74.20
N PHE A 8 -3.81 -27.58 -75.44
CA PHE A 8 -3.05 -28.77 -75.85
C PHE A 8 -1.65 -28.84 -75.22
N VAL A 9 -0.99 -27.70 -75.04
CA VAL A 9 0.39 -27.64 -74.47
C VAL A 9 0.40 -27.94 -72.97
N ARG A 10 -0.68 -27.64 -72.23
CA ARG A 10 -0.77 -27.93 -70.78
C ARG A 10 -0.99 -29.41 -70.47
N ILE A 11 -1.70 -30.16 -71.32
CA ILE A 11 -2.01 -31.58 -71.06
C ILE A 11 -0.78 -32.48 -71.27
N VAL A 12 0.07 -32.17 -72.27
CA VAL A 12 1.28 -32.96 -72.55
C VAL A 12 2.31 -32.83 -71.42
N ASN A 13 2.41 -31.67 -70.78
CA ASN A 13 3.36 -31.41 -69.70
C ASN A 13 2.96 -32.05 -68.36
N ALA A 14 1.66 -32.29 -68.12
CA ALA A 14 1.18 -32.94 -66.90
C ALA A 14 1.43 -34.46 -66.90
N ARG A 15 1.30 -35.11 -68.07
CA ARG A 15 1.53 -36.56 -68.22
C ARG A 15 2.99 -36.95 -68.06
N TRP A 16 3.92 -36.11 -68.49
CA TRP A 16 5.35 -36.34 -68.29
C TRP A 16 5.77 -36.20 -66.82
N ARG A 17 5.20 -35.24 -66.08
CA ARG A 17 5.51 -35.05 -64.65
C ARG A 17 5.02 -36.22 -63.78
N LEU A 18 3.87 -36.81 -64.09
CA LEU A 18 3.35 -38.00 -63.39
C LEU A 18 4.23 -39.24 -63.64
N LEU A 19 4.79 -39.38 -64.84
CA LEU A 19 5.69 -40.50 -65.16
C LEU A 19 7.01 -40.40 -64.38
N TRP A 20 7.56 -39.19 -64.24
CA TRP A 20 8.77 -38.96 -63.44
C TRP A 20 8.54 -39.18 -61.94
N VAL A 21 7.37 -38.80 -61.41
CA VAL A 21 7.03 -39.07 -60.00
C VAL A 21 6.82 -40.57 -59.75
N ALA A 22 6.22 -41.31 -60.69
CA ALA A 22 6.07 -42.76 -60.58
C ALA A 22 7.42 -43.51 -60.67
N VAL A 23 8.33 -43.06 -61.54
CA VAL A 23 9.69 -43.62 -61.63
C VAL A 23 10.53 -43.29 -60.39
N LEU A 24 10.39 -42.08 -59.83
CA LEU A 24 11.03 -41.73 -58.55
C LEU A 24 10.46 -42.53 -57.38
N ALA A 25 9.15 -42.80 -57.36
CA ALA A 25 8.49 -43.58 -56.32
C ALA A 25 8.83 -45.08 -56.38
N ILE A 26 9.10 -45.64 -57.58
CA ILE A 26 9.57 -47.02 -57.74
C ILE A 26 11.07 -47.15 -57.39
N GLY A 27 11.87 -46.10 -57.60
CA GLY A 27 13.28 -46.04 -57.20
C GLY A 27 13.54 -45.83 -55.70
N LEU A 28 12.49 -45.56 -54.91
CA LEU A 28 12.54 -45.33 -53.45
C LEU A 28 12.01 -46.53 -52.64
N LEU A 29 11.75 -47.68 -53.29
CA LEU A 29 11.56 -48.92 -52.54
C LEU A 29 12.93 -49.34 -51.98
N PRO A 30 13.13 -49.35 -50.65
CA PRO A 30 14.36 -49.87 -50.08
C PRO A 30 14.50 -51.32 -50.54
N GLY A 31 15.63 -51.62 -51.20
CA GLY A 31 16.01 -52.99 -51.51
C GLY A 31 15.90 -53.81 -50.24
N VAL A 32 15.25 -54.97 -50.34
CA VAL A 32 14.99 -55.91 -49.24
C VAL A 32 16.31 -56.14 -48.50
N ALA A 33 16.50 -55.42 -47.39
CA ALA A 33 17.66 -55.59 -46.54
C ALA A 33 17.58 -57.03 -46.03
N ARG A 34 18.55 -57.86 -46.42
CA ARG A 34 18.70 -59.18 -45.80
C ARG A 34 18.97 -58.93 -44.32
N ALA A 35 18.00 -59.29 -43.48
CA ALA A 35 18.19 -59.33 -42.04
C ALA A 35 19.44 -60.18 -41.73
N ASP A 36 20.40 -59.59 -41.02
CA ASP A 36 21.61 -60.30 -40.61
C ASP A 36 21.21 -61.46 -39.66
N ALA A 37 21.75 -62.66 -39.91
CA ALA A 37 21.48 -63.83 -39.09
C ALA A 37 22.34 -63.81 -37.82
N VAL A 38 21.73 -64.03 -36.66
CA VAL A 38 22.42 -64.01 -35.36
C VAL A 38 22.14 -65.32 -34.63
N ALA A 39 23.19 -66.01 -34.16
CA ALA A 39 23.07 -67.14 -33.27
C ALA A 39 23.18 -66.64 -31.82
N LEU A 40 22.09 -66.72 -31.07
CA LEU A 40 22.08 -66.46 -29.63
C LEU A 40 22.27 -67.79 -28.92
N LEU A 41 23.35 -67.92 -28.17
CA LEU A 41 23.61 -69.07 -27.30
C LEU A 41 22.80 -68.91 -26.01
N SER A 42 22.50 -70.02 -25.34
CA SER A 42 21.81 -69.98 -24.05
C SER A 42 22.64 -69.20 -23.03
N VAL A 43 21.97 -68.33 -22.28
CA VAL A 43 22.63 -67.46 -21.29
C VAL A 43 23.03 -68.31 -20.08
N ASP A 44 24.31 -68.26 -19.71
CA ASP A 44 24.87 -69.03 -18.59
C ASP A 44 25.15 -68.11 -17.37
N GLY A 45 25.59 -68.68 -16.26
CA GLY A 45 26.12 -67.93 -15.12
C GLY A 45 25.63 -68.42 -13.77
N ARG A 46 25.73 -67.54 -12.76
CA ARG A 46 25.43 -67.86 -11.35
C ARG A 46 24.03 -67.46 -10.91
N ALA A 47 23.22 -66.90 -11.80
CA ALA A 47 21.83 -66.52 -11.52
C ALA A 47 20.91 -67.75 -11.48
N ALA A 48 19.69 -67.57 -10.96
CA ALA A 48 18.67 -68.63 -10.98
C ALA A 48 18.28 -68.99 -12.43
N PRO A 49 17.95 -70.25 -12.75
CA PRO A 49 17.61 -70.69 -14.10
C PRO A 49 16.52 -69.86 -14.77
N GLU A 50 15.48 -69.48 -14.01
CA GLU A 50 14.38 -68.65 -14.50
C GLU A 50 14.87 -67.26 -14.94
N ARG A 51 15.85 -66.69 -14.23
CA ARG A 51 16.41 -65.37 -14.54
C ARG A 51 17.32 -65.41 -15.77
N LEU A 52 18.04 -66.52 -15.97
CA LEU A 52 18.85 -66.73 -17.18
C LEU A 52 17.94 -66.82 -18.42
N GLU A 53 16.83 -67.57 -18.31
CA GLU A 53 15.81 -67.67 -19.38
C GLU A 53 15.15 -66.32 -19.68
N GLU A 54 14.85 -65.50 -18.66
CA GLU A 54 14.31 -64.15 -18.84
C GLU A 54 15.26 -63.21 -19.60
N VAL A 55 16.54 -63.19 -19.21
CA VAL A 55 17.56 -62.38 -19.87
C VAL A 55 17.76 -62.86 -21.31
N GLU A 56 17.84 -64.17 -21.54
CA GLU A 56 17.92 -64.77 -22.89
C GLU A 56 16.73 -64.35 -23.76
N SER A 57 15.51 -64.48 -23.24
CA SER A 57 14.28 -64.08 -23.92
C SER A 57 14.29 -62.58 -24.28
N THR A 58 14.75 -61.74 -23.35
CA THR A 58 14.84 -60.28 -23.52
C THR A 58 15.86 -59.91 -24.59
N MET A 59 17.07 -60.48 -24.54
CA MET A 59 18.09 -60.30 -25.57
C MET A 59 17.59 -60.76 -26.94
N GLY A 60 16.92 -61.91 -26.99
CA GLY A 60 16.31 -62.42 -28.22
C GLY A 60 15.19 -61.52 -28.76
N ALA A 61 14.39 -60.89 -27.91
CA ALA A 61 13.39 -59.92 -28.33
C ALA A 61 14.03 -58.66 -28.93
N ILE A 62 15.03 -58.10 -28.24
CA ILE A 62 15.78 -56.91 -28.67
C ILE A 62 16.45 -57.13 -30.02
N LEU A 63 17.13 -58.26 -30.23
CA LEU A 63 17.79 -58.57 -31.50
C LEU A 63 16.80 -58.63 -32.67
N ARG A 64 15.60 -59.18 -32.43
CA ARG A 64 14.52 -59.19 -33.46
C ARG A 64 13.99 -57.78 -33.72
N GLU A 65 13.81 -56.97 -32.68
CA GLU A 65 13.40 -55.55 -32.80
C GLU A 65 14.42 -54.72 -33.58
N GLN A 66 15.72 -55.02 -33.42
CA GLN A 66 16.83 -54.42 -34.17
C GLN A 66 16.92 -54.91 -35.63
N GLY A 67 16.05 -55.85 -36.03
CA GLY A 67 15.95 -56.34 -37.41
C GLY A 67 16.80 -57.58 -37.72
N HIS A 68 17.36 -58.25 -36.72
CA HIS A 68 18.14 -59.47 -36.90
C HIS A 68 17.25 -60.72 -36.96
N ARG A 69 17.70 -61.74 -37.71
CA ARG A 69 17.06 -63.05 -37.76
C ARG A 69 17.79 -64.03 -36.84
N LEU A 70 17.12 -64.48 -35.78
CA LEU A 70 17.70 -65.49 -34.89
C LEU A 70 17.73 -66.88 -35.56
N VAL A 71 18.87 -67.55 -35.47
CA VAL A 71 19.09 -68.92 -35.93
C VAL A 71 19.64 -69.77 -34.80
N SER A 72 19.34 -71.07 -34.80
CA SER A 72 19.87 -71.99 -33.79
C SER A 72 21.39 -72.12 -33.93
N PRO A 73 22.15 -72.13 -32.82
CA PRO A 73 23.59 -72.36 -32.84
C PRO A 73 23.89 -73.76 -33.37
N ALA A 74 25.03 -73.92 -34.04
CA ALA A 74 25.46 -75.19 -34.61
C ALA A 74 26.18 -76.11 -33.61
N ALA A 75 26.67 -75.55 -32.51
CA ALA A 75 27.36 -76.24 -31.43
C ALA A 75 27.20 -75.45 -30.13
N ASP A 76 27.25 -76.16 -29.00
CA ASP A 76 27.36 -75.54 -27.68
C ASP A 76 28.80 -75.05 -27.45
N VAL A 77 28.95 -74.01 -26.63
CA VAL A 77 30.26 -73.41 -26.30
C VAL A 77 30.53 -73.52 -24.80
N SER A 78 31.81 -73.47 -24.41
CA SER A 78 32.19 -73.29 -23.01
C SER A 78 32.08 -71.82 -22.58
N HIS A 79 31.99 -71.57 -21.26
CA HIS A 79 31.99 -70.21 -20.69
C HIS A 79 33.22 -70.01 -19.78
N PRO A 80 34.07 -68.98 -20.02
CA PRO A 80 34.02 -68.03 -21.14
C PRO A 80 34.43 -68.70 -22.48
N PRO A 81 33.76 -68.39 -23.61
CA PRO A 81 34.02 -69.04 -24.88
C PRO A 81 35.32 -68.56 -25.52
N SER A 82 36.03 -69.46 -26.20
CA SER A 82 37.12 -69.10 -27.11
C SER A 82 36.60 -68.68 -28.48
N SER A 83 37.37 -67.87 -29.22
CA SER A 83 37.00 -67.47 -30.58
C SER A 83 36.79 -68.66 -31.53
N ALA A 84 37.48 -69.79 -31.32
CA ALA A 84 37.32 -71.00 -32.14
C ALA A 84 35.98 -71.71 -31.86
N GLU A 85 35.53 -71.73 -30.60
CA GLU A 85 34.22 -72.28 -30.22
C GLU A 85 33.08 -71.40 -30.77
N MET A 86 33.23 -70.08 -30.75
CA MET A 86 32.26 -69.16 -31.33
C MET A 86 32.14 -69.30 -32.85
N GLU A 87 33.25 -69.52 -33.59
CA GLU A 87 33.20 -69.83 -35.03
C GLU A 87 32.48 -71.15 -35.29
N ALA A 88 32.73 -72.18 -34.46
CA ALA A 88 32.06 -73.47 -34.59
C ALA A 88 30.54 -73.36 -34.33
N ALA A 89 30.13 -72.54 -33.36
CA ALA A 89 28.74 -72.29 -33.02
C ALA A 89 27.99 -71.46 -34.08
N ALA A 90 28.70 -70.65 -34.89
CA ALA A 90 28.10 -69.71 -35.84
C ALA A 90 27.23 -70.40 -36.90
N GLY A 91 27.67 -71.53 -37.44
CA GLY A 91 26.96 -72.25 -38.51
C GLY A 91 26.71 -71.36 -39.74
N SER A 92 25.47 -70.86 -39.89
CA SER A 92 25.07 -69.90 -40.96
C SER A 92 24.86 -68.46 -40.48
N ALA A 93 25.04 -68.19 -39.18
CA ALA A 93 24.94 -66.87 -38.60
C ALA A 93 26.13 -65.98 -38.98
N LEU A 94 25.86 -64.67 -39.04
CA LEU A 94 26.85 -63.63 -39.22
C LEU A 94 27.48 -63.21 -37.88
N TYR A 95 26.67 -63.21 -36.82
CA TYR A 95 27.09 -62.95 -35.45
C TYR A 95 26.75 -64.11 -34.53
N VAL A 96 27.58 -64.34 -33.52
CA VAL A 96 27.28 -65.24 -32.40
C VAL A 96 27.37 -64.44 -31.11
N VAL A 97 26.33 -64.54 -30.27
CA VAL A 97 26.25 -63.85 -28.99
C VAL A 97 26.21 -64.89 -27.87
N ALA A 98 27.16 -64.80 -26.94
CA ALA A 98 27.18 -65.56 -25.70
C ALA A 98 27.15 -64.57 -24.52
N ALA A 99 26.47 -64.92 -23.45
CA ALA A 99 26.37 -64.06 -22.27
C ALA A 99 26.41 -64.89 -20.99
N GLU A 100 27.09 -64.34 -19.98
CA GLU A 100 27.15 -64.86 -18.63
C GLU A 100 26.63 -63.81 -17.63
N VAL A 101 25.76 -64.24 -16.71
CA VAL A 101 25.12 -63.37 -15.73
C VAL A 101 25.58 -63.71 -14.31
N GLU A 102 26.17 -62.73 -13.62
CA GLU A 102 26.45 -62.77 -12.19
C GLU A 102 25.43 -61.91 -11.42
N PRO A 103 24.60 -62.49 -10.53
CA PRO A 103 23.58 -61.73 -9.82
C PRO A 103 24.21 -60.80 -8.76
N LEU A 104 23.68 -59.58 -8.68
CA LEU A 104 23.96 -58.60 -7.63
C LEU A 104 22.61 -58.15 -7.02
N ARG A 105 22.61 -57.35 -5.95
CA ARG A 105 21.36 -56.93 -5.31
C ARG A 105 20.68 -55.82 -6.14
N GLY A 106 19.55 -56.14 -6.80
CA GLY A 106 18.76 -55.20 -7.61
C GLY A 106 19.38 -54.85 -8.97
N GLN A 107 20.44 -55.59 -9.36
CA GLN A 107 21.20 -55.42 -10.58
C GLN A 107 21.96 -56.72 -10.87
N TYR A 108 22.55 -56.87 -12.04
CA TYR A 108 23.46 -57.99 -12.33
C TYR A 108 24.64 -57.52 -13.15
N ARG A 109 25.74 -58.27 -13.06
CA ARG A 109 26.88 -58.07 -13.94
C ARG A 109 26.70 -58.99 -15.14
N LEU A 110 26.70 -58.42 -16.33
CA LEU A 110 26.60 -59.11 -17.60
C LEU A 110 27.98 -59.14 -18.26
N HIS A 111 28.46 -60.34 -18.53
CA HIS A 111 29.66 -60.59 -19.33
C HIS A 111 29.17 -61.05 -20.70
N ILE A 112 29.26 -60.20 -21.70
CA ILE A 112 28.75 -60.50 -23.04
C ILE A 112 29.92 -60.63 -24.02
N HIS A 113 29.85 -61.68 -24.84
CA HIS A 113 30.80 -61.98 -25.90
C HIS A 113 30.08 -61.98 -27.24
N VAL A 114 30.54 -61.16 -28.18
CA VAL A 114 29.98 -61.10 -29.53
C VAL A 114 31.06 -61.43 -30.55
N TYR A 115 30.80 -62.43 -31.37
CA TYR A 115 31.69 -62.89 -32.42
C TYR A 115 31.14 -62.52 -33.80
N TYR A 116 31.94 -61.82 -34.60
CA TYR A 116 31.62 -61.45 -35.98
C TYR A 116 32.43 -62.31 -36.97
N ARG A 117 31.73 -63.26 -37.60
CA ARG A 117 32.32 -64.32 -38.42
C ARG A 117 33.15 -63.83 -39.62
N PRO A 118 32.69 -62.86 -40.45
CA PRO A 118 33.44 -62.46 -41.66
C PRO A 118 34.84 -61.92 -41.39
N ALA A 119 35.07 -61.31 -40.23
CA ALA A 119 36.36 -60.76 -39.83
C ALA A 119 37.08 -61.62 -38.76
N GLY A 120 36.45 -62.69 -38.29
CA GLY A 120 36.92 -63.48 -37.16
C GLY A 120 37.11 -62.66 -35.87
N ARG A 121 36.32 -61.60 -35.68
CA ARG A 121 36.47 -60.66 -34.56
C ARG A 121 35.65 -61.12 -33.37
N MET A 122 36.28 -61.19 -32.19
CA MET A 122 35.61 -61.43 -30.93
C MET A 122 35.69 -60.17 -30.07
N GLU A 123 34.56 -59.74 -29.52
CA GLU A 123 34.46 -58.63 -28.58
C GLU A 123 33.90 -59.11 -27.27
N ASP A 124 34.47 -58.62 -26.17
CA ASP A 124 34.04 -58.87 -24.81
C ASP A 124 33.69 -57.55 -24.11
N LEU A 125 32.62 -57.56 -23.33
CA LEU A 125 32.21 -56.42 -22.52
C LEU A 125 31.67 -56.90 -21.18
N VAL A 126 32.15 -56.27 -20.10
CA VAL A 126 31.66 -56.49 -18.74
C VAL A 126 30.96 -55.22 -18.28
N VAL A 127 29.66 -55.32 -18.00
CA VAL A 127 28.84 -54.18 -17.58
C VAL A 127 27.94 -54.54 -16.42
N THR A 128 27.54 -53.52 -15.66
CA THR A 128 26.51 -53.65 -14.63
C THR A 128 25.18 -53.18 -15.20
N VAL A 129 24.14 -54.02 -15.08
CA VAL A 129 22.78 -53.75 -15.57
C VAL A 129 21.84 -53.68 -14.37
N LEU A 130 21.19 -52.52 -14.19
CA LEU A 130 20.14 -52.34 -13.20
C LEU A 130 18.87 -53.09 -13.64
N GLU A 131 18.23 -53.83 -12.73
CA GLU A 131 17.03 -54.61 -13.08
C GLU A 131 15.88 -53.72 -13.58
N ALA A 132 15.75 -52.50 -13.05
CA ALA A 132 14.72 -51.54 -13.43
C ALA A 132 14.87 -51.01 -14.87
N GLU A 133 16.09 -51.02 -15.43
CA GLU A 133 16.43 -50.47 -16.74
C GLU A 133 16.96 -51.54 -17.70
N GLU A 134 16.75 -52.82 -17.35
CA GLU A 134 17.31 -53.98 -18.06
C GLU A 134 17.13 -53.90 -19.58
N ARG A 135 15.90 -53.65 -20.03
CA ARG A 135 15.59 -53.65 -21.46
C ARG A 135 16.33 -52.55 -22.21
N GLU A 136 16.33 -51.33 -21.68
CA GLU A 136 16.98 -50.18 -22.32
C GLU A 136 18.49 -50.38 -22.36
N ARG A 137 19.08 -50.88 -21.27
CA ARG A 137 20.50 -51.12 -21.18
C ARG A 137 20.96 -52.26 -22.09
N LEU A 138 20.26 -53.39 -22.10
CA LEU A 138 20.54 -54.50 -23.02
C LEU A 138 20.38 -54.09 -24.49
N ALA A 139 19.41 -53.24 -24.81
CA ALA A 139 19.20 -52.75 -26.17
C ALA A 139 20.37 -51.90 -26.66
N ASP A 140 20.86 -51.00 -25.80
CA ASP A 140 22.02 -50.15 -26.10
C ASP A 140 23.31 -50.97 -26.28
N ILE A 141 23.54 -51.96 -25.41
CA ILE A 141 24.69 -52.87 -25.51
C ILE A 141 24.65 -53.69 -26.80
N LEU A 142 23.52 -54.33 -27.10
CA LEU A 142 23.36 -55.17 -28.28
C LEU A 142 23.45 -54.35 -29.58
N ALA A 143 22.87 -53.15 -29.62
CA ALA A 143 22.99 -52.25 -30.77
C ALA A 143 24.45 -51.83 -31.03
N SER A 144 25.24 -51.68 -29.96
CA SER A 144 26.63 -51.25 -30.03
C SER A 144 27.57 -52.39 -30.43
N MET A 145 27.30 -53.62 -29.98
CA MET A 145 28.17 -54.78 -30.24
C MET A 145 27.79 -55.57 -31.51
N VAL A 146 26.51 -55.66 -31.86
CA VAL A 146 26.02 -56.42 -33.04
C VAL A 146 26.01 -55.52 -34.28
N ARG A 147 27.17 -54.97 -34.63
CA ARG A 147 27.38 -54.15 -35.84
C ARG A 147 28.70 -54.48 -36.52
N ARG A 148 28.85 -54.08 -37.78
CA ARG A 148 30.03 -54.41 -38.60
C ARG A 148 31.30 -53.78 -38.04
N GLU A 149 31.17 -52.59 -37.46
CA GLU A 149 32.26 -51.77 -36.93
C GLU A 149 32.76 -52.26 -35.56
N GLY A 150 31.91 -52.93 -34.78
CA GLY A 150 32.23 -53.33 -33.40
C GLY A 150 32.00 -52.23 -32.36
N ILE A 151 32.22 -52.53 -31.07
CA ILE A 151 31.93 -51.63 -29.94
C ILE A 151 32.64 -50.25 -30.03
N GLY A 152 33.86 -50.17 -30.55
CA GLY A 152 34.56 -48.91 -30.82
C GLY A 152 34.66 -47.97 -29.60
N GLU A 153 34.41 -46.67 -29.81
CA GLU A 153 34.41 -45.63 -28.75
C GLU A 153 33.24 -45.76 -27.78
N ASP A 154 32.20 -46.55 -28.12
CA ASP A 154 31.05 -46.79 -27.23
C ASP A 154 31.44 -47.64 -26.00
N ALA A 155 32.60 -48.30 -26.01
CA ALA A 155 33.06 -49.10 -24.87
C ALA A 155 33.16 -48.28 -23.58
N LEU A 156 33.69 -47.05 -23.65
CA LEU A 156 33.85 -46.16 -22.48
C LEU A 156 32.51 -45.65 -21.97
N ARG A 157 31.60 -45.32 -22.88
CA ARG A 157 30.22 -44.91 -22.56
C ARG A 157 29.43 -46.04 -21.89
N LEU A 158 29.68 -47.28 -22.30
CA LEU A 158 28.99 -48.46 -21.78
C LEU A 158 29.58 -48.96 -20.46
N THR A 159 30.84 -48.65 -20.12
CA THR A 159 31.44 -49.00 -18.82
C THR A 159 31.25 -47.93 -17.73
N GLY A 160 30.97 -46.67 -18.11
CA GLY A 160 30.59 -45.60 -17.17
C GLY A 160 31.75 -44.86 -16.49
N GLU A 161 32.95 -44.86 -17.08
CA GLU A 161 34.06 -44.00 -16.64
C GLU A 161 34.01 -42.64 -17.38
N GLU A 162 33.54 -41.58 -16.72
CA GLU A 162 33.67 -40.19 -17.21
C GLU A 162 35.02 -39.56 -16.78
N ASP A 163 35.58 -38.71 -17.65
CA ASP A 163 36.83 -37.96 -17.40
C ASP A 163 36.60 -36.83 -16.36
N PRO A 164 37.34 -36.79 -15.23
CA PRO A 164 37.14 -35.84 -14.13
C PRO A 164 37.26 -34.36 -14.53
N ASP A 165 37.94 -34.02 -15.64
CA ASP A 165 38.15 -32.64 -16.07
C ASP A 165 36.93 -32.02 -16.78
N GLU A 166 35.97 -32.82 -17.23
CA GLU A 166 34.74 -32.36 -17.90
C GLU A 166 33.60 -32.13 -16.90
N ALA A 167 33.58 -32.89 -15.80
CA ALA A 167 32.67 -32.68 -14.68
C ALA A 167 32.98 -31.36 -13.94
N ALA A 168 34.26 -31.03 -13.75
CA ALA A 168 34.67 -29.79 -13.07
C ALA A 168 34.27 -28.53 -13.85
N ARG A 169 34.38 -28.54 -15.18
CA ARG A 169 34.00 -27.40 -16.04
C ARG A 169 32.50 -27.13 -16.05
N ARG A 170 31.67 -28.18 -16.09
CA ARG A 170 30.20 -28.05 -16.01
C ARG A 170 29.74 -27.45 -14.68
N ALA A 171 30.37 -27.85 -13.56
CA ALA A 171 30.03 -27.33 -12.23
C ALA A 171 30.37 -25.83 -12.07
N GLU A 172 31.46 -25.35 -12.67
CA GLU A 172 31.85 -23.94 -12.62
C GLU A 172 30.94 -23.06 -13.49
N GLU A 173 30.55 -23.54 -14.67
CA GLU A 173 29.62 -22.84 -15.57
C GLU A 173 28.21 -22.72 -14.96
N GLU A 174 27.75 -23.77 -14.27
CA GLU A 174 26.47 -23.75 -13.54
C GLU A 174 26.51 -22.78 -12.35
N ARG A 175 27.65 -22.68 -11.66
CA ARG A 175 27.83 -21.72 -10.55
C ARG A 175 27.77 -20.27 -11.05
N LEU A 176 28.44 -19.96 -12.16
CA LEU A 176 28.40 -18.63 -12.77
C LEU A 176 27.00 -18.25 -13.25
N ARG A 177 26.24 -19.20 -13.83
CA ARG A 177 24.84 -18.97 -14.19
C ARG A 177 23.96 -18.64 -12.98
N ARG A 178 24.11 -19.40 -11.89
CA ARG A 178 23.34 -19.14 -10.66
C ARG A 178 23.68 -17.79 -10.04
N GLU A 179 24.95 -17.40 -10.01
CA GLU A 179 25.36 -16.08 -9.52
C GLU A 179 24.81 -14.93 -10.39
N GLU A 180 24.77 -15.11 -11.72
CA GLU A 180 24.20 -14.11 -12.62
C GLU A 180 22.67 -14.00 -12.49
N GLU A 181 21.97 -15.14 -12.34
CA GLU A 181 20.53 -15.18 -12.08
C GLU A 181 20.18 -14.55 -10.72
N GLU A 182 20.94 -14.85 -9.66
CA GLU A 182 20.76 -14.20 -8.35
C GLU A 182 21.01 -12.69 -8.41
N ARG A 183 22.01 -12.25 -9.17
CA ARG A 183 22.28 -10.81 -9.36
C ARG A 183 21.11 -10.12 -10.08
N ARG A 184 20.59 -10.72 -11.16
CA ARG A 184 19.43 -10.18 -11.87
C ARG A 184 18.17 -10.15 -10.99
N ALA A 185 17.92 -11.21 -10.22
CA ALA A 185 16.80 -11.25 -9.28
C ALA A 185 16.91 -10.17 -8.18
N ARG A 186 18.12 -9.89 -7.70
CA ARG A 186 18.37 -8.79 -6.74
C ARG A 186 18.14 -7.43 -7.39
N GLU A 187 18.67 -7.19 -8.58
CA GLU A 187 18.48 -5.94 -9.31
C GLU A 187 17.00 -5.68 -9.64
N GLU A 188 16.25 -6.70 -10.06
CA GLU A 188 14.79 -6.60 -10.31
C GLU A 188 14.01 -6.33 -9.03
N SER A 189 14.33 -7.00 -7.92
CA SER A 189 13.65 -6.78 -6.64
C SER A 189 13.96 -5.40 -6.03
N GLU A 190 15.20 -4.91 -6.15
CA GLU A 190 15.55 -3.55 -5.76
C GLU A 190 14.88 -2.50 -6.65
N ALA A 191 14.77 -2.75 -7.95
CA ALA A 191 14.05 -1.84 -8.86
C ALA A 191 12.56 -1.78 -8.53
N ALA A 192 11.93 -2.94 -8.27
CA ALA A 192 10.53 -3.01 -7.85
C ALA A 192 10.28 -2.31 -6.51
N GLN A 193 11.18 -2.46 -5.53
CA GLN A 193 11.07 -1.76 -4.25
C GLN A 193 11.18 -0.24 -4.39
N ARG A 194 12.08 0.25 -5.26
CA ARG A 194 12.22 1.70 -5.52
C ARG A 194 10.98 2.26 -6.20
N GLU A 195 10.40 1.54 -7.16
CA GLU A 195 9.17 1.96 -7.83
C GLU A 195 7.97 1.98 -6.87
N GLU A 196 7.85 0.99 -5.99
CA GLU A 196 6.82 0.96 -4.95
C GLU A 196 7.01 2.08 -3.92
N GLU A 197 8.24 2.34 -3.48
CA GLU A 197 8.54 3.45 -2.57
C GLU A 197 8.25 4.81 -3.22
N GLU A 198 8.59 4.99 -4.50
CA GLU A 198 8.30 6.22 -5.23
C GLU A 198 6.79 6.43 -5.42
N ARG A 199 6.04 5.36 -5.68
CA ARG A 199 4.56 5.40 -5.71
C ARG A 199 3.98 5.78 -4.35
N LEU A 200 4.44 5.16 -3.26
CA LEU A 200 3.97 5.48 -1.90
C LEU A 200 4.31 6.92 -1.52
N ARG A 201 5.48 7.43 -1.90
CA ARG A 201 5.86 8.83 -1.70
C ARG A 201 4.99 9.79 -2.52
N ALA A 202 4.68 9.45 -3.76
CA ALA A 202 3.79 10.25 -4.61
C ALA A 202 2.35 10.28 -4.05
N GLU A 203 1.83 9.13 -3.61
CA GLU A 203 0.51 9.02 -2.99
C GLU A 203 0.45 9.77 -1.65
N ALA A 204 1.49 9.67 -0.82
CA ALA A 204 1.58 10.44 0.43
C ALA A 204 1.68 11.95 0.17
N ALA A 205 2.39 12.37 -0.86
CA ALA A 205 2.48 13.79 -1.25
C ALA A 205 1.14 14.30 -1.79
N GLU A 206 0.41 13.50 -2.56
CA GLU A 206 -0.93 13.85 -3.05
C GLU A 206 -1.94 13.92 -1.89
N ALA A 207 -1.91 12.95 -0.97
CA ALA A 207 -2.74 12.97 0.23
C ALA A 207 -2.46 14.20 1.12
N ALA A 208 -1.18 14.56 1.31
CA ALA A 208 -0.79 15.76 2.05
C ALA A 208 -1.29 17.05 1.37
N ARG A 209 -1.24 17.12 0.03
CA ARG A 209 -1.79 18.26 -0.72
C ARG A 209 -3.30 18.38 -0.59
N ILE A 210 -4.02 17.26 -0.65
CA ILE A 210 -5.47 17.24 -0.46
C ILE A 210 -5.82 17.70 0.97
N GLU A 211 -5.11 17.19 1.98
CA GLU A 211 -5.32 17.60 3.38
C GLU A 211 -5.04 19.10 3.58
N GLU A 212 -3.98 19.63 2.99
CA GLU A 212 -3.64 21.06 3.02
C GLU A 212 -4.72 21.92 2.32
N GLU A 213 -5.20 21.49 1.16
CA GLU A 213 -6.28 22.17 0.42
C GLU A 213 -7.60 22.16 1.20
N GLU A 214 -7.96 21.03 1.84
CA GLU A 214 -9.14 20.95 2.69
C GLU A 214 -9.00 21.76 3.99
N ALA A 215 -7.80 21.83 4.56
CA ALA A 215 -7.52 22.69 5.71
C ALA A 215 -7.64 24.17 5.33
N ALA A 216 -7.10 24.57 4.17
CA ALA A 216 -7.22 25.92 3.64
C ALA A 216 -8.68 26.29 3.34
N ARG A 217 -9.46 25.38 2.74
CA ARG A 217 -10.89 25.58 2.50
C ARG A 217 -11.66 25.78 3.80
N ARG A 218 -11.44 24.93 4.81
CA ARG A 218 -12.07 25.07 6.13
C ARG A 218 -11.68 26.37 6.83
N ALA A 219 -10.42 26.80 6.71
CA ALA A 219 -9.96 28.06 7.27
C ALA A 219 -10.65 29.26 6.58
N ALA A 220 -10.77 29.24 5.26
CA ALA A 220 -11.46 30.27 4.50
C ALA A 220 -12.97 30.32 4.79
N GLU A 221 -13.63 29.16 4.91
CA GLU A 221 -15.04 29.07 5.33
C GLU A 221 -15.24 29.64 6.74
N ALA A 222 -14.37 29.29 7.69
CA ALA A 222 -14.43 29.82 9.05
C ALA A 222 -14.18 31.34 9.10
N GLU A 223 -13.29 31.87 8.26
CA GLU A 223 -13.06 33.32 8.14
C GLU A 223 -14.28 34.04 7.57
N GLN A 224 -14.91 33.49 6.52
CA GLN A 224 -16.15 34.03 5.96
C GLN A 224 -17.32 33.96 6.96
N GLU A 225 -17.45 32.88 7.71
CA GLU A 225 -18.43 32.76 8.80
C GLU A 225 -18.16 33.82 9.89
N ALA A 226 -16.89 34.06 10.23
CA ALA A 226 -16.52 35.09 11.19
C ALA A 226 -16.82 36.51 10.68
N GLU A 227 -16.56 36.81 9.40
CA GLU A 227 -16.88 38.09 8.78
C GLU A 227 -18.39 38.32 8.71
N THR A 228 -19.15 37.33 8.25
CA THR A 228 -20.62 37.43 8.18
C THR A 228 -21.26 37.54 9.56
N ALA A 229 -20.76 36.80 10.56
CA ALA A 229 -21.14 36.97 11.95
C ALA A 229 -20.76 38.38 12.45
N TRP A 230 -19.63 38.93 11.97
CA TRP A 230 -19.20 40.26 12.36
C TRP A 230 -20.11 41.36 11.79
N GLU A 231 -20.50 41.25 10.52
CA GLU A 231 -21.40 42.20 9.87
C GLU A 231 -22.84 42.09 10.38
N GLY A 232 -23.29 40.87 10.71
CA GLY A 232 -24.63 40.57 11.20
C GLY A 232 -24.89 40.91 12.67
N ARG A 233 -23.90 41.44 13.41
CA ARG A 233 -24.09 41.77 14.83
C ARG A 233 -25.15 42.82 15.06
N HIS A 234 -25.82 42.70 16.20
CA HIS A 234 -26.71 43.75 16.68
C HIS A 234 -25.94 45.03 17.02
N ARG A 235 -26.41 46.16 16.49
CA ARG A 235 -25.86 47.49 16.78
C ARG A 235 -26.69 48.18 17.86
N TYR A 236 -26.03 48.59 18.94
CA TYR A 236 -26.68 49.33 20.00
C TYR A 236 -27.14 50.70 19.49
N GLY A 237 -28.42 51.02 19.69
CA GLY A 237 -29.01 52.32 19.34
C GLY A 237 -29.68 52.37 17.96
N ALA A 238 -29.60 51.29 17.18
CA ALA A 238 -30.17 51.24 15.83
C ALA A 238 -31.71 51.21 15.81
N ASP A 239 -32.35 50.66 16.84
CA ASP A 239 -33.82 50.43 16.85
C ASP A 239 -34.64 51.64 17.34
N GLY A 240 -33.97 52.68 17.82
CA GLY A 240 -34.60 53.87 18.38
C GLY A 240 -33.55 54.85 18.87
N PRO A 241 -33.54 56.10 18.37
CA PRO A 241 -32.53 57.07 18.77
C PRO A 241 -32.75 57.56 20.21
N TRP A 242 -33.95 57.44 20.78
CA TRP A 242 -34.24 57.90 22.14
C TRP A 242 -34.46 56.76 23.12
N MET A 243 -34.14 57.02 24.38
CA MET A 243 -34.04 56.05 25.43
C MET A 243 -34.54 56.67 26.74
N ILE A 244 -35.36 55.95 27.52
CA ILE A 244 -35.73 56.32 28.90
C ILE A 244 -35.50 55.12 29.81
N GLN A 245 -34.76 55.33 30.90
CA GLN A 245 -34.33 54.26 31.80
C GLN A 245 -34.56 54.62 33.26
N GLY A 246 -35.11 53.68 34.03
CA GLY A 246 -35.11 53.71 35.49
C GLY A 246 -33.86 53.03 36.03
N ARG A 247 -33.28 53.59 37.10
CA ARG A 247 -32.05 53.14 37.73
C ARG A 247 -32.26 52.88 39.21
N VAL A 248 -31.64 51.83 39.72
CA VAL A 248 -31.46 51.58 41.14
C VAL A 248 -30.01 51.16 41.39
N GLY A 249 -29.33 51.85 42.30
CA GLY A 249 -27.92 51.68 42.61
C GLY A 249 -27.63 51.56 44.09
N GLY A 250 -26.53 50.87 44.41
CA GLY A 250 -26.01 50.72 45.76
C GLY A 250 -24.48 50.77 45.73
N ARG A 251 -23.90 51.63 46.56
CA ARG A 251 -22.45 51.89 46.61
C ARG A 251 -21.97 52.00 48.04
N VAL A 252 -20.71 51.62 48.26
CA VAL A 252 -19.99 51.91 49.49
C VAL A 252 -19.22 53.21 49.28
N ALA A 253 -19.31 54.12 50.24
CA ALA A 253 -18.65 55.41 50.21
C ALA A 253 -17.54 55.49 51.27
N VAL A 254 -16.39 56.01 50.88
CA VAL A 254 -15.23 56.31 51.71
C VAL A 254 -15.01 57.82 51.72
N LEU A 255 -15.08 58.46 52.88
CA LEU A 255 -14.97 59.91 53.01
C LEU A 255 -13.53 60.39 52.72
N LEU A 256 -13.38 61.48 51.96
CA LEU A 256 -12.10 62.02 51.51
C LEU A 256 -11.50 63.09 52.45
N GLY A 257 -12.31 63.72 53.32
CA GLY A 257 -11.80 64.69 54.29
C GLY A 257 -12.74 65.00 55.46
N GLY A 258 -12.25 64.93 56.69
CA GLY A 258 -12.98 65.36 57.90
C GLY A 258 -12.45 64.74 59.18
N LEU A 259 -12.00 65.58 60.10
CA LEU A 259 -11.49 65.32 61.46
C LEU A 259 -12.17 64.14 62.18
N PRO A 260 -11.45 63.43 63.08
CA PRO A 260 -11.95 62.25 63.78
C PRO A 260 -13.22 62.61 64.55
N ASN A 261 -14.38 62.29 63.98
CA ASN A 261 -15.61 62.21 64.74
C ASN A 261 -15.69 60.76 65.25
N PRO A 262 -15.50 60.51 66.56
CA PRO A 262 -15.38 59.16 67.11
C PRO A 262 -16.67 58.31 66.99
N THR A 263 -17.75 58.88 66.45
CA THR A 263 -19.02 58.19 66.18
C THR A 263 -19.29 57.93 64.69
N ALA A 264 -18.46 58.45 63.78
CA ALA A 264 -18.58 58.19 62.35
C ALA A 264 -17.60 57.09 61.94
N SER A 265 -18.10 55.89 61.62
CA SER A 265 -17.31 54.96 60.82
C SER A 265 -16.93 55.67 59.53
N GLY A 266 -15.65 55.72 59.16
CA GLY A 266 -15.15 56.40 57.94
C GLY A 266 -15.65 55.80 56.62
N GLN A 267 -16.69 54.98 56.67
CA GLN A 267 -17.34 54.26 55.60
C GLN A 267 -18.86 54.27 55.84
N GLY A 268 -19.64 54.40 54.78
CA GLY A 268 -21.10 54.29 54.83
C GLY A 268 -21.69 53.89 53.48
N GLY A 269 -22.95 53.46 53.49
CA GLY A 269 -23.67 53.10 52.26
C GLY A 269 -24.24 54.33 51.55
N LEU A 270 -24.34 54.25 50.24
CA LEU A 270 -25.07 55.17 49.38
C LEU A 270 -26.03 54.35 48.51
N PHE A 271 -27.31 54.69 48.55
CA PHE A 271 -28.35 54.09 47.73
C PHE A 271 -28.96 55.17 46.86
N ASP A 272 -29.14 54.88 45.58
CA ASP A 272 -29.67 55.83 44.62
C ASP A 272 -30.76 55.21 43.75
N VAL A 273 -31.77 56.03 43.44
CA VAL A 273 -32.82 55.71 42.49
C VAL A 273 -32.94 56.89 41.55
N GLY A 274 -33.03 56.63 40.25
CA GLY A 274 -33.00 57.70 39.27
C GLY A 274 -33.64 57.35 37.95
N VAL A 275 -33.71 58.37 37.09
CA VAL A 275 -34.18 58.25 35.72
C VAL A 275 -33.13 58.86 34.80
N ARG A 276 -32.87 58.18 33.67
CA ARG A 276 -32.03 58.66 32.57
C ARG A 276 -32.87 58.84 31.31
N VAL A 277 -32.50 59.83 30.53
CA VAL A 277 -32.88 59.97 29.13
C VAL A 277 -31.61 59.89 28.30
N GLY A 278 -31.60 59.00 27.31
CA GLY A 278 -30.48 58.77 26.41
C GLY A 278 -30.83 59.14 24.97
N ARG A 279 -29.81 59.54 24.20
CA ARG A 279 -29.90 59.70 22.75
C ARG A 279 -28.71 59.06 22.05
N SER A 280 -28.98 58.11 21.15
CA SER A 280 -28.01 57.53 20.23
C SER A 280 -27.90 58.37 18.95
N PHE A 281 -26.75 58.32 18.28
CA PHE A 281 -26.48 59.14 17.09
C PHE A 281 -26.16 58.27 15.87
N GLU A 282 -26.76 58.62 14.75
CA GLU A 282 -26.43 58.01 13.47
C GLU A 282 -24.95 58.28 13.11
N GLY A 283 -24.24 57.24 12.67
CA GLY A 283 -22.81 57.30 12.34
C GLY A 283 -21.85 57.16 13.53
N LEU A 284 -22.34 57.16 14.78
CA LEU A 284 -21.54 56.89 15.98
C LEU A 284 -22.01 55.59 16.63
N GLU A 285 -21.53 54.46 16.12
CA GLU A 285 -21.98 53.14 16.58
C GLU A 285 -21.71 52.93 18.07
N GLY A 286 -22.75 52.51 18.79
CA GLY A 286 -22.70 52.22 20.21
C GLY A 286 -22.68 53.45 21.12
N PHE A 287 -22.52 54.66 20.59
CA PHE A 287 -22.42 55.88 21.37
C PHE A 287 -23.80 56.46 21.71
N GLU A 288 -24.00 56.78 22.99
CA GLU A 288 -25.24 57.36 23.50
C GLU A 288 -24.92 58.49 24.49
N LEU A 289 -25.48 59.68 24.25
CA LEU A 289 -25.45 60.76 25.24
C LEU A 289 -26.59 60.56 26.25
N ARG A 290 -26.28 60.67 27.53
CA ARG A 290 -27.23 60.42 28.63
C ARG A 290 -27.32 61.62 29.54
N GLY A 291 -28.50 61.89 30.05
CA GLY A 291 -28.72 62.87 31.10
C GLY A 291 -29.85 62.43 32.00
N GLY A 292 -29.88 62.93 33.23
CA GLY A 292 -30.91 62.49 34.15
C GLY A 292 -30.81 63.07 35.55
N VAL A 293 -31.60 62.45 36.42
CA VAL A 293 -31.74 62.85 37.82
C VAL A 293 -31.67 61.61 38.71
N ASP A 294 -30.87 61.69 39.78
CA ASP A 294 -30.84 60.69 40.85
C ASP A 294 -31.31 61.30 42.15
N PHE A 295 -32.07 60.53 42.92
CA PHE A 295 -32.25 60.75 44.35
C PHE A 295 -31.34 59.77 45.10
N ALA A 296 -30.46 60.30 45.94
CA ALA A 296 -29.52 59.51 46.72
C ALA A 296 -29.79 59.64 48.22
N THR A 297 -29.56 58.56 48.97
CA THR A 297 -29.71 58.48 50.43
C THR A 297 -28.63 57.58 51.05
N GLY A 298 -28.33 57.79 52.34
CA GLY A 298 -27.25 57.08 53.04
C GLY A 298 -26.30 58.07 53.71
N ILE A 299 -25.02 58.08 53.29
CA ILE A 299 -24.02 59.05 53.81
C ILE A 299 -24.40 60.52 53.59
N TYR A 300 -25.24 60.80 52.60
CA TYR A 300 -25.93 62.07 52.41
C TYR A 300 -27.31 61.78 51.82
N THR A 301 -28.25 62.71 51.97
CA THR A 301 -29.51 62.69 51.20
C THR A 301 -29.51 63.86 50.23
N GLY A 302 -29.75 63.62 48.95
CA GLY A 302 -29.65 64.67 47.93
C GLY A 302 -30.23 64.32 46.58
N LEU A 303 -30.36 65.33 45.74
CA LEU A 303 -30.68 65.20 44.32
C LEU A 303 -29.43 65.45 43.49
N ALA A 304 -29.17 64.60 42.50
CA ALA A 304 -28.07 64.78 41.56
C ALA A 304 -28.62 64.97 40.15
N LEU A 305 -28.13 65.99 39.44
CA LEU A 305 -28.32 66.16 38.01
C LEU A 305 -27.03 65.76 37.32
N HIS A 306 -27.08 64.86 36.34
CA HIS A 306 -25.89 64.43 35.61
C HIS A 306 -26.12 64.44 34.11
N VAL A 307 -25.01 64.57 33.39
CA VAL A 307 -24.88 64.40 31.95
C VAL A 307 -23.64 63.55 31.68
N GLY A 308 -23.71 62.70 30.67
CA GLY A 308 -22.66 61.76 30.39
C GLY A 308 -22.79 61.14 29.01
N ALA A 309 -21.91 60.19 28.77
CA ALA A 309 -21.92 59.40 27.56
C ALA A 309 -21.66 57.93 27.92
N ALA A 310 -22.33 57.05 27.19
CA ALA A 310 -22.07 55.62 27.19
C ALA A 310 -21.60 55.20 25.79
N TRP A 311 -20.71 54.22 25.76
CA TRP A 311 -20.38 53.48 24.55
C TRP A 311 -20.61 51.99 24.81
N LEU A 312 -21.40 51.35 23.96
CA LEU A 312 -21.82 49.95 24.07
C LEU A 312 -21.68 49.26 22.71
N GLY A 313 -20.77 48.30 22.61
CA GLY A 313 -20.60 47.44 21.44
C GLY A 313 -21.20 46.06 21.66
N SER A 314 -21.69 45.40 20.61
CA SER A 314 -21.91 43.95 20.64
C SER A 314 -20.69 43.24 20.08
N PHE A 315 -20.29 42.15 20.71
CA PHE A 315 -19.29 41.20 20.22
C PHE A 315 -19.89 39.81 19.97
N PHE A 316 -21.22 39.72 20.04
CA PHE A 316 -21.99 38.48 20.00
C PHE A 316 -23.12 38.58 18.97
N VAL A 317 -23.65 37.43 18.55
CA VAL A 317 -24.86 37.37 17.71
C VAL A 317 -26.09 37.68 18.57
N GLU A 318 -26.03 37.35 19.87
CA GLU A 318 -27.03 37.66 20.86
C GLU A 318 -27.12 39.18 21.12
N PRO A 319 -28.28 39.70 21.55
CA PRO A 319 -28.49 41.11 21.84
C PRO A 319 -27.90 41.51 23.21
N ILE A 320 -26.61 41.24 23.39
CA ILE A 320 -25.80 41.55 24.56
C ILE A 320 -24.74 42.57 24.15
N TYR A 321 -24.66 43.66 24.92
CA TYR A 321 -23.76 44.78 24.65
C TYR A 321 -22.87 45.02 25.85
N ILE A 322 -21.61 45.34 25.59
CA ILE A 322 -20.60 45.60 26.60
C ILE A 322 -19.93 46.92 26.28
N GLY A 323 -19.63 47.69 27.31
CA GLY A 323 -18.78 48.85 27.16
C GLY A 323 -18.66 49.64 28.44
N GLY A 324 -18.75 50.96 28.36
CA GLY A 324 -18.54 51.83 29.51
C GLY A 324 -19.29 53.14 29.42
N GLU A 325 -19.40 53.80 30.56
CA GLU A 325 -20.09 55.07 30.72
C GLU A 325 -19.31 55.97 31.65
N ALA A 326 -19.33 57.26 31.32
CA ALA A 326 -18.85 58.34 32.17
C ALA A 326 -19.95 59.39 32.32
N GLU A 327 -20.29 59.73 33.57
CA GLU A 327 -21.26 60.76 33.91
C GLU A 327 -20.62 61.80 34.83
N VAL A 328 -20.96 63.07 34.64
CA VAL A 328 -20.61 64.16 35.54
C VAL A 328 -21.85 64.97 35.89
N GLY A 329 -21.87 65.56 37.08
CA GLY A 329 -23.08 66.18 37.58
C GLY A 329 -22.89 67.14 38.74
N ALA A 330 -24.00 67.75 39.12
CA ALA A 330 -24.14 68.58 40.31
C ALA A 330 -25.03 67.85 41.32
N VAL A 331 -24.65 67.91 42.60
CA VAL A 331 -25.37 67.29 43.72
C VAL A 331 -25.86 68.37 44.67
N PHE A 332 -27.14 68.34 44.97
CA PHE A 332 -27.83 69.24 45.89
C PHE A 332 -28.21 68.46 47.15
N THR A 333 -27.54 68.72 48.27
CA THR A 333 -27.84 68.03 49.54
C THR A 333 -29.11 68.60 50.19
N LEU A 334 -30.00 67.70 50.60
CA LEU A 334 -31.27 68.05 51.26
C LEU A 334 -31.15 67.95 52.78
N THR A 335 -30.27 67.08 53.28
CA THR A 335 -30.01 66.87 54.71
C THR A 335 -28.58 67.26 55.06
N GLY A 336 -28.36 67.71 56.31
CA GLY A 336 -27.06 68.23 56.77
C GLY A 336 -26.82 69.70 56.39
N ALA A 337 -25.57 70.06 56.12
CA ALA A 337 -25.23 71.36 55.53
C ALA A 337 -25.76 71.38 54.08
N ARG A 338 -26.77 72.21 53.82
CA ARG A 338 -27.31 72.41 52.47
C ARG A 338 -26.23 73.04 51.61
N ASP A 339 -25.66 72.23 50.72
CA ASP A 339 -24.49 72.57 49.93
C ASP A 339 -24.68 72.05 48.50
N VAL A 340 -23.95 72.66 47.56
CA VAL A 340 -23.91 72.23 46.17
C VAL A 340 -22.52 71.70 45.90
N GLY A 341 -22.44 70.45 45.48
CA GLY A 341 -21.19 69.84 45.06
C GLY A 341 -21.26 69.27 43.65
N PHE A 342 -20.19 68.62 43.27
CA PHE A 342 -20.04 67.92 42.00
C PHE A 342 -20.05 66.43 42.22
N SER A 343 -20.50 65.69 41.23
CA SER A 343 -20.32 64.26 41.14
C SER A 343 -19.71 63.87 39.81
N GLY A 344 -18.92 62.80 39.81
CA GLY A 344 -18.42 62.14 38.63
C GLY A 344 -18.49 60.64 38.84
N HIS A 345 -18.91 59.89 37.82
CA HIS A 345 -19.03 58.45 37.86
C HIS A 345 -18.44 57.85 36.59
N LEU A 346 -17.77 56.71 36.74
CA LEU A 346 -17.28 55.87 35.66
C LEU A 346 -17.73 54.44 35.92
N SER A 347 -18.27 53.77 34.90
CA SER A 347 -18.66 52.37 35.05
C SER A 347 -18.46 51.55 33.79
N ALA A 348 -18.19 50.26 33.98
CA ALA A 348 -18.34 49.26 32.92
C ALA A 348 -19.81 48.83 32.84
N LEU A 349 -20.33 48.71 31.62
CA LEU A 349 -21.72 48.37 31.36
C LEU A 349 -21.83 47.01 30.69
N VAL A 350 -22.85 46.26 31.11
CA VAL A 350 -23.37 45.10 30.38
C VAL A 350 -24.86 45.33 30.18
N ALA A 351 -25.30 45.41 28.93
CA ALA A 351 -26.70 45.57 28.58
C ALA A 351 -27.22 44.35 27.83
N TRP A 352 -28.43 43.92 28.16
CA TRP A 352 -29.15 42.86 27.48
C TRP A 352 -30.47 43.41 26.96
N ARG A 353 -30.78 43.14 25.70
CA ARG A 353 -32.00 43.59 25.03
C ARG A 353 -32.91 42.38 24.75
N PRO A 354 -33.79 41.99 25.69
CA PRO A 354 -34.70 40.84 25.53
C PRO A 354 -35.74 41.02 24.42
N THR A 355 -36.08 42.26 24.08
CA THR A 355 -37.05 42.60 23.03
C THR A 355 -36.53 43.82 22.27
N GLU A 356 -37.04 44.12 21.08
CA GLU A 356 -36.55 45.25 20.26
C GLU A 356 -36.48 46.60 21.00
N ARG A 357 -37.37 46.82 21.98
CA ARG A 357 -37.48 48.12 22.67
C ARG A 357 -37.09 48.11 24.14
N PHE A 358 -37.15 46.97 24.82
CA PHE A 358 -36.78 46.87 26.24
C PHE A 358 -35.34 46.42 26.40
N TYR A 359 -34.63 47.07 27.33
CA TYR A 359 -33.27 46.69 27.72
C TYR A 359 -33.10 46.69 29.23
N LEU A 360 -32.25 45.79 29.69
CA LEU A 360 -31.73 45.72 31.05
C LEU A 360 -30.24 46.03 30.98
N GLU A 361 -29.75 46.88 31.88
CA GLU A 361 -28.34 47.28 31.93
C GLU A 361 -27.84 47.14 33.37
N ALA A 362 -26.67 46.54 33.50
CA ALA A 362 -25.93 46.43 34.74
C ALA A 362 -24.65 47.28 34.62
N SER A 363 -24.38 48.08 35.64
CA SER A 363 -23.17 48.89 35.78
C SER A 363 -22.32 48.31 36.91
N LEU A 364 -21.16 47.73 36.61
CA LEU A 364 -20.28 47.12 37.61
C LEU A 364 -18.81 47.01 37.08
N PRO A 365 -17.81 47.52 37.83
CA PRO A 365 -17.95 48.37 39.00
C PRO A 365 -18.42 49.77 38.59
N GLU A 366 -19.14 50.44 39.47
CA GLU A 366 -19.41 51.87 39.37
C GLU A 366 -18.52 52.60 40.36
N ILE A 367 -17.56 53.37 39.84
CA ILE A 367 -16.62 54.17 40.63
C ILE A 367 -17.06 55.63 40.54
N GLY A 368 -17.25 56.27 41.68
CA GLY A 368 -17.73 57.64 41.76
C GLY A 368 -16.91 58.52 42.69
N LEU A 369 -16.92 59.81 42.40
CA LEU A 369 -16.44 60.88 43.26
C LEU A 369 -17.60 61.83 43.51
N VAL A 370 -17.85 62.18 44.77
CA VAL A 370 -18.90 63.11 45.17
C VAL A 370 -18.26 64.14 46.10
N THR A 371 -18.46 65.44 45.85
CA THR A 371 -17.75 66.50 46.59
C THR A 371 -18.53 67.30 47.65
N PRO A 372 -19.87 67.23 47.82
CA PRO A 372 -20.55 67.88 48.94
C PRO A 372 -19.94 67.50 50.30
N GLY A 373 -19.80 68.50 51.18
CA GLY A 373 -19.24 68.32 52.53
C GLY A 373 -17.78 67.84 52.53
N ALA A 374 -17.53 66.68 53.12
CA ALA A 374 -16.23 66.02 53.25
C ALA A 374 -15.63 65.51 51.93
N GLY A 375 -16.48 65.36 50.91
CA GLY A 375 -16.20 64.55 49.74
C GLY A 375 -16.15 63.05 50.04
N ALA A 376 -16.45 62.22 49.05
CA ALA A 376 -16.41 60.77 49.15
C ALA A 376 -16.02 60.11 47.82
N LEU A 377 -15.22 59.06 47.90
CA LEU A 377 -15.05 58.08 46.83
C LEU A 377 -16.09 56.97 47.02
N THR A 378 -16.84 56.62 45.98
CA THR A 378 -17.86 55.58 46.03
C THR A 378 -17.52 54.44 45.08
N ILE A 379 -17.75 53.20 45.49
CA ILE A 379 -17.62 52.02 44.64
C ILE A 379 -18.86 51.16 44.83
N GLY A 380 -19.49 50.72 43.74
CA GLY A 380 -20.65 49.84 43.82
C GLY A 380 -21.14 49.34 42.49
N ALA A 381 -22.45 49.19 42.39
CA ALA A 381 -23.12 48.71 41.18
C ALA A 381 -24.49 49.36 41.03
N SER A 382 -25.00 49.38 39.80
CA SER A 382 -26.39 49.73 39.55
C SER A 382 -27.04 48.80 38.54
N LEU A 383 -28.36 48.62 38.69
CA LEU A 383 -29.21 47.95 37.73
C LEU A 383 -30.16 48.96 37.15
N ARG A 384 -30.43 48.79 35.86
CA ARG A 384 -31.23 49.73 35.11
C ARG A 384 -32.14 48.99 34.14
N ALA A 385 -33.36 49.47 34.01
CA ALA A 385 -34.34 48.94 33.07
C ALA A 385 -34.88 50.09 32.25
N GLY A 386 -34.99 49.92 30.93
CA GLY A 386 -35.50 51.00 30.12
C GLY A 386 -36.07 50.60 28.78
N TYR A 387 -36.52 51.64 28.07
CA TYR A 387 -37.31 51.55 26.85
C TYR A 387 -36.79 52.50 25.77
N ARG A 388 -36.73 52.01 24.53
CA ARG A 388 -36.27 52.73 23.33
C ARG A 388 -37.39 53.00 22.34
N PHE A 389 -37.34 54.17 21.70
CA PHE A 389 -38.33 54.64 20.72
C PHE A 389 -37.79 55.66 19.71
#